data_AF-A0A327ZLB2-F1
#
_entry.id   AF-A0A327ZLB2-F1
#
_cell.length_a   1.000
_cell.length_b   1.000
_cell.length_c   1.000
_cell.angle_alpha   90.00
_cell.angle_beta   90.00
_cell.angle_gamma   90.00
#
_symmetry.space_group_name_H-M   'P 1'
#
loop_
_entity.id
_entity.type
_entity.pdbx_description
1 polymer ?
#
loop_
_entity_poly.entity_id
_entity_poly.type
_entity_poly.pdbx_seq_one_letter_code
_entity_poly.pdbx_strand_id
1 'polypeptide(L)'
;MSDDIDVRAWLQERGTDTVKHPGGTLYKHLCRVSDRLADLGHGPQVQAAGLTHAAYGTDGFDLALLFWQERDELRGLVGEEAEELVFLYGSCDRDRSWRRLAETGEVTNRFTGAVTSLKGDQLTVFVDLTAVNELDVIAKDPSILARNRKSFTELFTAWAKVASEPVSKEMRLAL
;
A
#
# COMPACT_ATOMS: atom_id res chain seq x y z
N MET A 1 -8.16 19.08 -9.58
CA MET A 1 -8.41 19.55 -8.20
C MET A 1 -9.78 19.10 -7.65
N SER A 2 -10.69 18.54 -8.46
CA SER A 2 -11.94 17.91 -7.97
C SER A 2 -11.67 16.52 -7.38
N ASP A 3 -10.79 15.76 -8.03
CA ASP A 3 -10.69 14.31 -7.85
C ASP A 3 -10.30 13.88 -6.42
N ASP A 4 -9.40 14.60 -5.73
CA ASP A 4 -9.00 14.23 -4.35
C ASP A 4 -10.11 14.45 -3.30
N ILE A 5 -10.94 15.49 -3.48
CA ILE A 5 -12.08 15.75 -2.58
C ILE A 5 -13.13 14.64 -2.74
N ASP A 6 -13.37 14.22 -3.97
CA ASP A 6 -14.33 13.17 -4.29
C ASP A 6 -13.88 11.80 -3.73
N VAL A 7 -12.58 11.47 -3.80
CA VAL A 7 -12.02 10.25 -3.19
C VAL A 7 -12.14 10.25 -1.68
N ARG A 8 -11.82 11.36 -1.02
CA ARG A 8 -11.88 11.46 0.45
C ARG A 8 -13.31 11.34 0.96
N ALA A 9 -14.28 11.95 0.27
CA ALA A 9 -15.70 11.79 0.60
C ALA A 9 -16.14 10.33 0.45
N TRP A 10 -15.79 9.67 -0.66
CA TRP A 10 -16.07 8.26 -0.90
C TRP A 10 -15.54 7.36 0.23
N LEU A 11 -14.33 7.60 0.72
CA LEU A 11 -13.76 6.85 1.85
C LEU A 11 -14.55 7.04 3.15
N GLN A 12 -15.05 8.24 3.42
CA GLN A 12 -15.86 8.52 4.61
C GLN A 12 -17.23 7.86 4.50
N GLU A 13 -17.85 7.89 3.32
CA GLU A 13 -19.13 7.19 3.04
C GLU A 13 -19.00 5.68 3.23
N ARG A 14 -17.81 5.11 2.95
CA ARG A 14 -17.48 3.70 3.24
C ARG A 14 -17.13 3.44 4.71
N GLY A 15 -17.28 4.43 5.59
CA GLY A 15 -17.16 4.29 7.06
C GLY A 15 -15.74 4.20 7.60
N THR A 16 -14.72 4.53 6.78
CA THR A 16 -13.30 4.41 7.18
C THR A 16 -12.91 5.30 8.36
N ASP A 17 -13.69 6.33 8.66
CA ASP A 17 -13.52 7.23 9.80
C ASP A 17 -13.97 6.63 11.14
N THR A 18 -14.69 5.51 11.12
CA THR A 18 -15.12 4.77 12.32
C THR A 18 -14.29 3.54 12.63
N VAL A 19 -13.55 3.03 11.63
CA VAL A 19 -12.73 1.82 11.74
C VAL A 19 -11.45 2.15 12.49
N LYS A 20 -11.24 1.52 13.66
CA LYS A 20 -10.01 1.70 14.44
C LYS A 20 -8.80 1.14 13.68
N HIS A 21 -7.72 1.91 13.65
CA HIS A 21 -6.46 1.54 13.00
C HIS A 21 -5.29 2.23 13.73
N PRO A 22 -4.03 1.74 13.64
CA PRO A 22 -2.88 2.44 14.21
C PRO A 22 -2.87 3.95 13.91
N GLY A 23 -2.76 4.75 14.97
CA GLY A 23 -2.79 6.22 14.88
C GLY A 23 -4.18 6.83 14.71
N GLY A 24 -5.26 6.08 14.96
CA GLY A 24 -6.63 6.58 15.03
C GLY A 24 -7.62 5.74 14.24
N THR A 25 -7.91 6.17 13.02
CA THR A 25 -8.91 5.55 12.15
C THR A 25 -8.28 5.12 10.82
N LEU A 26 -8.91 4.18 10.11
CA LEU A 26 -8.46 3.77 8.78
C LEU A 26 -8.38 4.97 7.83
N TYR A 27 -9.37 5.87 7.86
CA TYR A 27 -9.35 7.12 7.09
C TYR A 27 -8.08 7.93 7.35
N LYS A 28 -7.74 8.16 8.63
CA LYS A 28 -6.54 8.93 9.00
C LYS A 28 -5.26 8.25 8.54
N HIS A 29 -5.20 6.92 8.54
CA HIS A 29 -4.06 6.18 8.04
C HIS A 29 -3.92 6.32 6.52
N LEU A 30 -5.00 6.09 5.76
CA LEU A 30 -5.01 6.23 4.31
C LEU A 30 -4.58 7.63 3.86
N CYS A 31 -5.07 8.68 4.55
CA CYS A 31 -4.63 10.05 4.31
C CYS A 31 -3.11 10.22 4.53
N ARG A 32 -2.58 9.74 5.65
CA ARG A 32 -1.13 9.85 5.95
C ARG A 32 -0.28 9.12 4.94
N VAL A 33 -0.70 7.95 4.46
CA VAL A 33 0.02 7.19 3.43
C VAL A 33 0.06 7.98 2.12
N SER A 34 -1.09 8.50 1.66
CA SER A 34 -1.18 9.35 0.47
C SER A 34 -0.30 10.60 0.59
N ASP A 35 -0.44 11.34 1.69
CA ASP A 35 0.33 12.56 1.95
C ASP A 35 1.83 12.25 2.01
N ARG A 36 2.23 11.10 2.59
CA ARG A 36 3.64 10.71 2.65
C ARG A 36 4.21 10.34 1.28
N LEU A 37 3.44 9.65 0.44
CA LEU A 37 3.86 9.38 -0.94
C LEU A 37 4.05 10.69 -1.72
N ALA A 38 3.18 11.68 -1.50
CA ALA A 38 3.34 13.01 -2.08
C ALA A 38 4.63 13.71 -1.61
N ASP A 39 4.89 13.72 -0.30
CA ASP A 39 6.12 14.29 0.29
C ASP A 39 7.40 13.64 -0.27
N LEU A 40 7.33 12.35 -0.61
CA LEU A 40 8.44 11.59 -1.18
C LEU A 40 8.57 11.74 -2.71
N GLY A 41 7.71 12.56 -3.33
CA GLY A 41 7.79 12.94 -4.74
C GLY A 41 7.06 12.00 -5.70
N HIS A 42 6.20 11.10 -5.20
CA HIS A 42 5.40 10.25 -6.08
C HIS A 42 4.31 11.05 -6.81
N GLY A 43 3.98 10.63 -8.03
CA GLY A 43 2.96 11.27 -8.86
C GLY A 43 1.51 11.06 -8.36
N PRO A 44 0.54 11.83 -8.88
CA PRO A 44 -0.84 11.80 -8.43
C PRO A 44 -1.50 10.41 -8.42
N GLN A 45 -1.17 9.55 -9.38
CA GLN A 45 -1.73 8.20 -9.48
C GLN A 45 -1.31 7.31 -8.31
N VAL A 46 -0.06 7.42 -7.88
CA VAL A 46 0.47 6.65 -6.74
C VAL A 46 -0.07 7.20 -5.42
N GLN A 47 -0.26 8.52 -5.32
CA GLN A 47 -0.92 9.14 -4.16
C GLN A 47 -2.37 8.66 -4.03
N ALA A 48 -3.14 8.69 -5.12
CA ALA A 48 -4.51 8.19 -5.16
C ALA A 48 -4.59 6.69 -4.81
N ALA A 49 -3.64 5.90 -5.31
CA ALA A 49 -3.51 4.50 -4.91
C ALA A 49 -3.19 4.37 -3.41
N GLY A 50 -2.30 5.20 -2.85
CA GLY A 50 -2.02 5.23 -1.41
C GLY A 50 -3.23 5.60 -0.57
N LEU A 51 -4.05 6.54 -1.03
CA LEU A 51 -5.29 6.95 -0.38
C LEU A 51 -6.35 5.83 -0.38
N THR A 52 -6.30 4.92 -1.35
CA THR A 52 -7.33 3.88 -1.56
C THR A 52 -6.80 2.45 -1.50
N HIS A 53 -5.56 2.23 -1.05
CA HIS A 53 -4.89 0.92 -1.16
C HIS A 53 -5.61 -0.22 -0.43
N ALA A 54 -6.40 0.09 0.59
CA ALA A 54 -7.20 -0.88 1.35
C ALA A 54 -8.61 -1.11 0.77
N ALA A 55 -8.96 -0.54 -0.39
CA ALA A 55 -10.32 -0.60 -0.93
C ALA A 55 -10.82 -2.04 -1.15
N TYR A 56 -9.95 -2.95 -1.59
CA TYR A 56 -10.28 -4.36 -1.80
C TYR A 56 -9.90 -5.27 -0.60
N GLY A 57 -9.63 -4.65 0.56
CA GLY A 57 -9.01 -5.30 1.70
C GLY A 57 -7.54 -5.63 1.43
N THR A 58 -6.89 -6.25 2.41
CA THR A 58 -5.45 -6.54 2.35
C THR A 58 -5.17 -7.86 3.06
N ASP A 59 -4.14 -8.57 2.63
CA ASP A 59 -3.67 -9.73 3.37
C ASP A 59 -3.17 -9.30 4.77
N GLY A 60 -3.78 -9.83 5.82
CA GLY A 60 -3.61 -9.38 7.21
C GLY A 60 -4.58 -8.28 7.68
N PHE A 61 -5.47 -7.77 6.81
CA PHE A 61 -6.53 -6.83 7.17
C PHE A 61 -7.77 -7.03 6.27
N ASP A 62 -8.75 -7.81 6.76
CA ASP A 62 -9.86 -8.33 5.96
C ASP A 62 -10.94 -7.31 5.57
N LEU A 63 -10.94 -6.12 6.16
CA LEU A 63 -11.96 -5.12 5.84
C LEU A 63 -11.78 -4.61 4.40
N ALA A 64 -12.74 -4.96 3.55
CA ALA A 64 -12.86 -4.43 2.20
C ALA A 64 -13.94 -3.34 2.14
N LEU A 65 -13.65 -2.25 1.44
CA LEU A 65 -14.59 -1.16 1.18
C LEU A 65 -15.44 -1.45 -0.07
N LEU A 66 -14.88 -2.21 -1.00
CA LEU A 66 -15.46 -2.60 -2.28
C LEU A 66 -15.10 -4.06 -2.58
N PHE A 67 -16.01 -4.81 -3.21
CA PHE A 67 -15.68 -6.17 -3.63
C PHE A 67 -14.66 -6.16 -4.77
N TRP A 68 -13.65 -7.02 -4.72
CA TRP A 68 -12.51 -6.97 -5.65
C TRP A 68 -12.86 -7.23 -7.12
N GLN A 69 -14.06 -7.74 -7.41
CA GLN A 69 -14.56 -7.89 -8.78
C GLN A 69 -15.31 -6.66 -9.29
N GLU A 70 -15.67 -5.71 -8.42
CA GLU A 70 -16.41 -4.48 -8.75
C GLU A 70 -15.46 -3.31 -9.08
N ARG A 71 -14.39 -3.59 -9.81
CA ARG A 71 -13.24 -2.68 -9.98
C ARG A 71 -13.58 -1.37 -10.71
N ASP A 72 -14.62 -1.39 -11.54
CA ASP A 72 -14.98 -0.24 -12.39
C ASP A 72 -15.38 0.99 -11.57
N GLU A 73 -15.96 0.78 -10.37
CA GLU A 73 -16.33 1.89 -9.49
C GLU A 73 -15.07 2.65 -9.02
N LEU A 74 -14.10 1.93 -8.47
CA LEU A 74 -12.85 2.55 -8.01
C LEU A 74 -12.06 3.11 -9.20
N ARG A 75 -12.04 2.42 -10.35
CA ARG A 75 -11.36 2.88 -11.55
C ARG A 75 -11.92 4.21 -12.06
N GLY A 76 -13.23 4.37 -12.04
CA GLY A 76 -13.88 5.63 -12.42
C GLY A 76 -13.54 6.79 -11.46
N LEU A 77 -13.21 6.47 -10.21
CA LEU A 77 -12.90 7.45 -9.17
C LEU A 77 -11.43 7.87 -9.15
N VAL A 78 -10.48 6.92 -9.23
CA VAL A 78 -9.03 7.20 -9.09
C VAL A 78 -8.26 7.13 -10.41
N GLY A 79 -8.91 6.70 -11.49
CA GLY A 79 -8.27 6.42 -12.78
C GLY A 79 -7.69 5.00 -12.87
N GLU A 80 -7.38 4.58 -14.10
CA GLU A 80 -6.91 3.23 -14.42
C GLU A 80 -5.60 2.86 -13.73
N GLU A 81 -4.56 3.68 -13.88
CA GLU A 81 -3.22 3.41 -13.34
C GLU A 81 -3.24 3.28 -11.80
N ALA A 82 -3.99 4.13 -11.11
CA ALA A 82 -4.11 4.08 -9.66
C ALA A 82 -4.88 2.83 -9.21
N GLU A 83 -5.99 2.51 -9.87
CA GLU A 83 -6.80 1.34 -9.53
C GLU A 83 -6.06 0.03 -9.78
N GLU A 84 -5.27 -0.07 -10.85
CA GLU A 84 -4.42 -1.25 -11.10
C GLU A 84 -3.43 -1.49 -9.97
N LEU A 85 -2.81 -0.43 -9.43
CA LEU A 85 -1.92 -0.52 -8.30
C LEU A 85 -2.66 -0.93 -7.01
N VAL A 86 -3.86 -0.39 -6.77
CA VAL A 86 -4.71 -0.79 -5.62
C VAL A 86 -5.11 -2.25 -5.73
N PHE A 87 -5.49 -2.72 -6.92
CA PHE A 87 -5.82 -4.12 -7.15
C PHE A 87 -4.61 -5.03 -6.92
N LEU A 88 -3.45 -4.68 -7.47
CA LEU A 88 -2.21 -5.43 -7.26
C LEU A 88 -1.84 -5.49 -5.77
N TYR A 89 -1.99 -4.38 -5.05
CA TYR A 89 -1.76 -4.31 -3.60
C TYR A 89 -2.74 -5.21 -2.82
N GLY A 90 -4.05 -5.01 -3.02
CA GLY A 90 -5.08 -5.74 -2.27
C GLY A 90 -5.15 -7.24 -2.61
N SER A 91 -4.70 -7.61 -3.82
CA SER A 91 -4.61 -9.01 -4.25
C SER A 91 -3.27 -9.67 -3.94
N CYS A 92 -2.25 -8.95 -3.46
CA CYS A 92 -0.96 -9.53 -3.11
C CYS A 92 -1.08 -10.50 -1.93
N ASP A 93 -0.74 -11.77 -2.17
CA ASP A 93 -0.44 -12.76 -1.12
C ASP A 93 0.95 -12.42 -0.55
N ARG A 94 0.99 -11.86 0.66
CA ARG A 94 2.21 -11.33 1.25
C ARG A 94 3.19 -12.45 1.58
N ASP A 95 2.68 -13.55 2.12
CA ASP A 95 3.47 -14.71 2.52
C ASP A 95 4.18 -15.36 1.33
N ARG A 96 3.52 -15.43 0.17
CA ARG A 96 4.12 -16.00 -1.06
C ARG A 96 5.00 -15.01 -1.81
N SER A 97 4.74 -13.71 -1.70
CA SER A 97 5.38 -12.71 -2.57
C SER A 97 6.55 -12.00 -1.90
N TRP A 98 6.37 -11.48 -0.67
CA TRP A 98 7.25 -10.46 -0.10
C TRP A 98 8.70 -10.88 0.05
N ARG A 99 8.93 -12.13 0.48
CA ARG A 99 10.28 -12.65 0.76
C ARG A 99 11.20 -12.60 -0.45
N ARG A 100 10.67 -12.82 -1.66
CA ARG A 100 11.45 -12.89 -2.90
C ARG A 100 11.17 -11.73 -3.85
N LEU A 101 10.26 -10.83 -3.49
CA LEU A 101 9.79 -9.74 -4.35
C LEU A 101 10.93 -8.91 -4.96
N ALA A 102 11.93 -8.52 -4.17
CA ALA A 102 13.07 -7.74 -4.67
C ALA A 102 13.97 -8.50 -5.65
N GLU A 103 13.93 -9.83 -5.63
CA GLU A 103 14.72 -10.69 -6.52
C GLU A 103 13.95 -11.08 -7.78
N THR A 104 12.66 -11.41 -7.65
CA THR A 104 11.86 -11.99 -8.73
C THR A 104 10.91 -10.99 -9.38
N GLY A 105 10.53 -9.93 -8.67
CA GLY A 105 9.44 -9.04 -9.06
C GLY A 105 8.06 -9.74 -9.09
N GLU A 106 7.93 -10.94 -8.55
CA GLU A 106 6.71 -11.74 -8.64
C GLU A 106 5.74 -11.43 -7.49
N VAL A 107 4.49 -11.11 -7.85
CA VAL A 107 3.37 -10.96 -6.92
C VAL A 107 2.35 -12.06 -7.20
N THR A 108 2.05 -12.87 -6.19
CA THR A 108 1.00 -13.89 -6.27
C THR A 108 -0.33 -13.27 -5.89
N ASN A 109 -1.34 -13.47 -6.72
CA ASN A 109 -2.70 -13.03 -6.49
C ASN A 109 -3.41 -14.00 -5.54
N ARG A 110 -3.82 -13.54 -4.35
CA ARG A 110 -4.49 -14.35 -3.32
C ARG A 110 -5.92 -14.77 -3.68
N PHE A 111 -6.57 -14.09 -4.62
CA PHE A 111 -7.92 -14.43 -5.07
C PHE A 111 -7.93 -15.52 -6.14
N THR A 112 -6.90 -15.55 -7.01
CA THR A 112 -6.88 -16.41 -8.20
C THR A 112 -5.72 -17.40 -8.26
N GLY A 113 -4.67 -17.17 -7.47
CA GLY A 113 -3.40 -17.90 -7.54
C GLY A 113 -2.50 -17.51 -8.73
N ALA A 114 -2.92 -16.57 -9.58
CA ALA A 114 -2.12 -16.09 -10.70
C ALA A 114 -0.87 -15.34 -10.22
N VAL A 115 0.21 -15.37 -10.99
CA VAL A 115 1.46 -14.66 -10.67
C VAL A 115 1.67 -13.54 -11.69
N THR A 116 1.92 -12.33 -11.19
CA THR A 116 2.26 -11.14 -11.98
C THR A 116 3.73 -10.80 -11.78
N SER A 117 4.48 -10.60 -12.86
CA SER A 117 5.89 -10.18 -12.81
C SER A 117 6.01 -8.68 -13.05
N LEU A 118 6.41 -7.95 -12.02
CA LEU A 118 6.68 -6.51 -12.04
C LEU A 118 8.12 -6.24 -12.46
N LYS A 119 8.33 -5.18 -13.24
CA LYS A 119 9.65 -4.78 -13.73
C LYS A 119 9.84 -3.28 -13.63
N GLY A 120 11.09 -2.85 -13.42
CA GLY A 120 11.47 -1.44 -13.37
C GLY A 120 10.56 -0.64 -12.44
N ASP A 121 10.01 0.45 -12.94
CA ASP A 121 9.20 1.40 -12.17
C ASP A 121 7.95 0.77 -11.54
N GLN A 122 7.35 -0.26 -12.14
CA GLN A 122 6.19 -0.95 -11.54
C GLN A 122 6.57 -1.65 -10.22
N LEU A 123 7.75 -2.28 -10.17
CA LEU A 123 8.24 -2.91 -8.95
C LEU A 123 8.56 -1.85 -7.90
N THR A 124 9.24 -0.77 -8.31
CA THR A 124 9.59 0.35 -7.43
C THR A 124 8.36 0.96 -6.77
N VAL A 125 7.35 1.32 -7.57
CA VAL A 125 6.11 1.95 -7.07
C VAL A 125 5.34 1.02 -6.14
N PHE A 126 5.26 -0.27 -6.46
CA PHE A 126 4.60 -1.26 -5.60
C PHE A 126 5.31 -1.42 -4.25
N VAL A 127 6.64 -1.53 -4.29
CA VAL A 127 7.48 -1.61 -3.07
C VAL A 127 7.35 -0.33 -2.25
N ASP A 128 7.35 0.83 -2.89
CA ASP A 128 7.29 2.11 -2.21
C ASP A 128 5.96 2.32 -1.49
N LEU A 129 4.83 2.07 -2.17
CA LEU A 129 3.51 2.08 -1.52
C LEU A 129 3.46 1.11 -0.34
N THR A 130 3.97 -0.11 -0.52
CA THR A 130 3.95 -1.13 0.52
C THR A 130 4.81 -0.74 1.72
N ALA A 131 6.01 -0.21 1.48
CA ALA A 131 6.92 0.23 2.52
C ALA A 131 6.36 1.43 3.29
N VAL A 132 5.83 2.45 2.61
CA VAL A 132 5.23 3.64 3.24
C VAL A 132 4.04 3.25 4.12
N ASN A 133 3.20 2.31 3.66
CA ASN A 133 2.13 1.75 4.47
C ASN A 133 2.65 1.14 5.79
N GLU A 134 3.63 0.23 5.70
CA GLU A 134 4.18 -0.44 6.88
C GLU A 134 4.92 0.54 7.81
N LEU A 135 5.62 1.53 7.25
CA LEU A 135 6.31 2.58 8.01
C LEU A 135 5.32 3.45 8.79
N ASP A 136 4.17 3.83 8.22
CA ASP A 136 3.13 4.55 8.97
C ASP A 136 2.60 3.71 10.13
N VAL A 137 2.27 2.44 9.88
CA VAL A 137 1.78 1.51 10.90
C VAL A 137 2.79 1.36 12.04
N ILE A 138 4.06 1.12 11.72
CA ILE A 138 5.15 1.00 12.72
C ILE A 138 5.33 2.30 13.50
N ALA A 139 5.26 3.46 12.84
CA ALA A 139 5.40 4.75 13.51
C ALA A 139 4.26 5.02 14.52
N LYS A 140 3.08 4.46 14.30
CA LYS A 140 1.92 4.61 15.19
C LYS A 140 1.76 3.48 16.21
N ASP A 141 2.32 2.31 15.93
CA ASP A 141 2.45 1.20 16.88
C ASP A 141 3.86 0.57 16.80
N PRO A 142 4.84 1.14 17.52
CA PRO A 142 6.22 0.64 17.51
C PRO A 142 6.37 -0.79 18.04
N SER A 143 5.36 -1.32 18.72
CA SER A 143 5.38 -2.70 19.22
C SER A 143 5.36 -3.73 18.08
N ILE A 144 4.82 -3.37 16.91
CA ILE A 144 4.80 -4.20 15.71
C ILE A 144 6.23 -4.48 15.24
N LEU A 145 7.06 -3.44 15.13
CA LEU A 145 8.48 -3.59 14.79
C LEU A 145 9.22 -4.35 15.88
N ALA A 146 8.95 -4.07 17.16
CA ALA A 146 9.63 -4.77 18.26
C ALA A 146 9.41 -6.29 18.22
N ARG A 147 8.19 -6.73 17.92
CA ARG A 147 7.82 -8.16 17.82
C ARG A 147 8.37 -8.84 16.56
N ASN A 148 8.50 -8.09 15.47
CA ASN A 148 8.85 -8.63 14.15
C ASN A 148 10.20 -8.10 13.62
N ARG A 149 11.08 -7.62 14.51
CA ARG A 149 12.30 -6.88 14.16
C ARG A 149 13.14 -7.59 13.11
N LYS A 150 13.40 -8.89 13.30
CA LYS A 150 14.18 -9.68 12.36
C LYS A 150 13.55 -9.68 10.95
N SER A 151 12.25 -9.95 10.86
CA SER A 151 11.53 -10.00 9.58
C SER A 151 11.54 -8.65 8.88
N PHE A 152 11.29 -7.55 9.60
CA PHE A 152 11.37 -6.21 9.03
C PHE A 152 12.79 -5.82 8.61
N THR A 153 13.81 -6.14 9.40
CA THR A 153 15.21 -5.90 9.02
C THR A 153 15.56 -6.62 7.72
N GLU A 154 15.22 -7.91 7.59
CA GLU A 154 15.47 -8.69 6.38
C GLU A 154 14.71 -8.12 5.18
N LEU A 155 13.41 -7.81 5.36
CA LEU A 155 12.53 -7.29 4.32
C LEU A 155 12.99 -5.92 3.81
N PHE A 156 13.15 -4.95 4.71
CA PHE A 156 13.55 -3.58 4.35
C PHE A 156 14.97 -3.53 3.78
N THR A 157 15.88 -4.39 4.24
CA THR A 157 17.22 -4.50 3.63
C THR A 157 17.15 -5.01 2.18
N ALA A 158 16.29 -5.99 1.90
CA ALA A 158 16.11 -6.51 0.55
C ALA A 158 15.40 -5.48 -0.36
N TRP A 159 14.31 -4.89 0.12
CA TRP A 159 13.47 -3.97 -0.64
C TRP A 159 14.16 -2.62 -0.90
N ALA A 160 15.04 -2.16 -0.02
CA ALA A 160 15.83 -0.94 -0.22
C ALA A 160 16.66 -0.92 -1.52
N LYS A 161 16.88 -2.07 -2.16
CA LYS A 161 17.58 -2.21 -3.45
C LYS A 161 16.70 -1.93 -4.68
N VAL A 162 15.38 -2.03 -4.51
CA VAL A 162 14.38 -1.87 -5.59
C VAL A 162 13.38 -0.75 -5.31
N ALA A 163 13.39 -0.17 -4.10
CA ALA A 163 12.63 1.02 -3.73
C ALA A 163 13.26 2.30 -4.31
N SER A 164 12.47 3.38 -4.40
CA SER A 164 13.02 4.70 -4.70
C SER A 164 13.99 5.15 -3.61
N GLU A 165 14.91 6.06 -3.95
CA GLU A 165 15.91 6.54 -3.00
C GLU A 165 15.30 7.18 -1.73
N PRO A 166 14.25 8.03 -1.81
CA PRO A 166 13.59 8.57 -0.62
C PRO A 166 13.04 7.48 0.30
N VAL A 167 12.29 6.51 -0.24
CA VAL A 167 11.68 5.42 0.56
C VAL A 167 12.74 4.47 1.12
N SER A 168 13.76 4.17 0.31
CA SER A 168 14.93 3.38 0.72
C SER A 168 15.65 3.99 1.92
N LYS A 169 15.72 5.33 2.00
CA LYS A 169 16.27 6.03 3.16
C LYS A 169 15.38 5.89 4.40
N GLU A 170 14.07 6.00 4.26
CA GLU A 170 13.13 5.83 5.39
C GLU A 170 13.16 4.42 5.96
N MET A 171 13.13 3.41 5.11
CA MET A 171 13.25 2.01 5.51
C MET A 171 14.51 1.77 6.34
N ARG A 172 15.65 2.36 5.96
CA ARG A 172 16.90 2.25 6.73
C ARG A 172 16.84 2.99 8.07
N LEU A 173 16.14 4.12 8.15
CA LEU A 173 16.00 4.90 9.39
C LEU A 173 15.06 4.24 10.40
N ALA A 174 14.14 3.40 9.93
CA ALA A 174 13.17 2.72 10.78
C ALA A 174 13.72 1.47 11.50
N LEU A 175 14.87 0.93 11.08
CA LEU A 175 15.50 -0.28 11.65
C LEU A 175 16.38 0.04 12.86
#